data_AF-F0IIP7-F1
#
_entry.id   AF-F0IIP7-F1
#
_cell.length_a   1.000
_cell.length_b   1.000
_cell.length_c   1.000
_cell.angle_alpha   90.00
_cell.angle_beta   90.00
_cell.angle_gamma   90.00
#
_symmetry.space_group_name_H-M   'P 1'
#
loop_
_entity.id
_entity.type
_entity.pdbx_description
1 polymer ?
#
loop_
_entity_poly.entity_id
_entity_poly.type
_entity_poly.pdbx_seq_one_letter_code
_entity_poly.pdbx_strand_id
1 'polypeptide(L)'
;MRVFLVLLYLYASYVIAQPKNETFDFELYKNLGKNADIYRHQYLKTDGCILYKISFDKEEGGYIEESLPSPSFITRRKDYYPNGKIKSIKHFIGENVLIGKSVYYNKKGVKRIVDEDKKFKKIKYPYILQFLEKK
;
A
#
# COMPACT_ATOMS: atom_id res chain seq x y z
N MET A 1 -22.16 -4.59 18.53
CA MET A 1 -20.98 -3.83 19.02
C MET A 1 -19.66 -4.61 18.97
N ARG A 2 -19.64 -5.94 19.18
CA ARG A 2 -18.41 -6.76 19.15
C ARG A 2 -17.73 -6.88 17.76
N VAL A 3 -18.49 -6.93 16.67
CA VAL A 3 -17.94 -7.08 15.30
C VAL A 3 -17.14 -5.87 14.85
N PHE A 4 -17.59 -4.66 15.20
CA PHE A 4 -16.88 -3.41 14.86
C PHE A 4 -15.52 -3.31 15.58
N LEU A 5 -15.46 -3.76 16.84
CA LEU A 5 -14.22 -3.81 17.61
C LEU A 5 -13.24 -4.82 17.03
N VAL A 6 -13.70 -5.99 16.58
CA VAL A 6 -12.83 -7.00 15.93
C VAL A 6 -12.28 -6.49 14.60
N LEU A 7 -13.10 -5.84 13.77
CA LEU A 7 -12.64 -5.23 12.51
C LEU A 7 -11.66 -4.08 12.76
N LEU A 8 -11.89 -3.25 13.77
CA LEU A 8 -10.97 -2.17 14.15
C LEU A 8 -9.64 -2.74 14.67
N TYR A 9 -9.68 -3.83 15.44
CA TYR A 9 -8.49 -4.51 15.95
C TYR A 9 -7.70 -5.19 14.84
N LEU A 10 -8.37 -5.86 13.91
CA LEU A 10 -7.74 -6.46 12.72
C LEU A 10 -7.13 -5.38 11.82
N TYR A 11 -7.84 -4.26 11.61
CA TYR A 11 -7.32 -3.12 10.86
C TYR A 11 -6.11 -2.47 11.55
N ALA A 12 -6.18 -2.27 12.87
CA ALA A 12 -5.04 -1.80 13.65
C ALA A 12 -3.86 -2.77 13.60
N SER A 13 -4.11 -4.07 13.68
CA SER A 13 -3.09 -5.12 13.62
C SER A 13 -2.45 -5.19 12.23
N TYR A 14 -3.22 -4.99 11.16
CA TYR A 14 -2.74 -4.88 9.79
C TYR A 14 -1.86 -3.64 9.55
N VAL A 15 -2.25 -2.51 10.15
CA VAL A 15 -1.46 -1.27 10.13
C VAL A 15 -0.17 -1.40 10.97
N ILE A 16 -0.13 -2.29 11.97
CA ILE A 16 1.04 -2.55 12.83
C ILE A 16 1.94 -3.67 12.27
N ALA A 17 1.41 -4.61 11.49
CA ALA A 17 2.16 -5.66 10.80
C ALA A 17 2.84 -5.14 9.52
N GLN A 18 3.52 -4.00 9.60
CA GLN A 18 4.34 -3.49 8.50
C GLN A 18 5.76 -4.05 8.69
N PRO A 19 6.33 -4.79 7.73
CA PRO A 19 7.58 -5.48 7.98
C PRO A 19 8.71 -4.45 8.14
N LYS A 20 9.24 -4.35 9.36
CA LYS A 20 10.38 -3.46 9.69
C LYS A 20 11.60 -3.69 8.78
N ASN A 21 11.67 -4.87 8.15
CA ASN A 21 12.77 -5.33 7.32
C ASN A 21 12.35 -5.68 5.89
N GLU A 22 11.23 -5.13 5.38
CA GLU A 22 10.87 -5.38 3.99
C GLU A 22 11.95 -4.84 3.04
N THR A 23 12.37 -5.68 2.10
CA THR A 23 13.26 -5.34 1.00
C THR A 23 12.54 -5.47 -0.33
N PHE A 24 13.00 -4.73 -1.32
CA PHE A 24 12.50 -4.83 -2.69
C PHE A 24 12.68 -6.25 -3.22
N ASP A 25 11.65 -6.75 -3.88
CA ASP A 25 11.62 -8.10 -4.45
C ASP A 25 12.29 -8.11 -5.83
N PHE A 26 13.63 -8.22 -5.82
CA PHE A 26 14.43 -8.23 -7.04
C PHE A 26 14.18 -9.48 -7.91
N GLU A 27 13.78 -10.61 -7.29
CA GLU A 27 13.45 -11.83 -8.03
C GLU A 27 12.17 -11.64 -8.82
N LEU A 28 11.11 -11.13 -8.17
CA LEU A 28 9.86 -10.78 -8.83
C LEU A 28 10.08 -9.77 -9.96
N TYR A 29 10.84 -8.71 -9.71
CA TYR A 29 11.16 -7.71 -10.73
C TYR A 29 11.88 -8.33 -11.94
N LYS A 30 12.89 -9.17 -11.70
CA LYS A 30 13.62 -9.88 -12.76
C LYS A 30 12.71 -10.82 -13.56
N ASN A 31 11.83 -11.55 -12.88
CA ASN A 31 10.92 -12.52 -13.49
C ASN A 31 9.85 -11.84 -14.35
N LEU A 32 9.39 -10.64 -13.96
CA LEU A 32 8.45 -9.85 -14.76
C LEU A 32 9.13 -9.21 -15.97
N GLY A 33 10.43 -8.97 -15.92
CA GLY A 33 11.23 -8.49 -17.07
C GLY A 33 10.64 -7.23 -17.70
N LYS A 34 10.47 -7.20 -19.03
CA LYS A 34 9.88 -6.05 -19.75
C LYS A 34 8.42 -5.76 -19.39
N ASN A 35 7.72 -6.68 -18.73
CA ASN A 35 6.32 -6.49 -18.32
C ASN A 35 6.17 -5.76 -16.98
N ALA A 36 7.28 -5.52 -16.27
CA ALA A 36 7.32 -4.88 -14.95
C ALA A 36 6.71 -3.46 -14.93
N ASP A 37 6.90 -2.69 -16.01
CA ASP A 37 6.43 -1.30 -16.15
C ASP A 37 5.11 -1.16 -16.92
N ILE A 38 4.50 -2.28 -17.37
CA ILE A 38 3.31 -2.23 -18.22
C ILE A 38 2.05 -2.43 -17.38
N TYR A 39 1.26 -1.37 -17.22
CA TYR A 39 -0.08 -1.32 -16.60
C TYR A 39 -1.07 -2.43 -17.00
N ARG A 40 -0.79 -3.20 -18.06
CA ARG A 40 -1.68 -4.20 -18.65
C ARG A 40 -1.49 -5.61 -18.10
N HIS A 41 -0.40 -5.90 -17.38
CA HIS A 41 -0.15 -7.22 -16.80
C HIS A 41 -0.38 -7.20 -15.30
N GLN A 42 -1.62 -7.49 -14.92
CA GLN A 42 -2.01 -7.64 -13.52
C GLN A 42 -1.51 -9.00 -13.02
N TYR A 43 -0.62 -8.98 -12.02
CA TYR A 43 -0.15 -10.19 -11.36
C TYR A 43 -0.87 -10.37 -10.02
N LEU A 44 -1.67 -11.43 -9.90
CA LEU A 44 -2.32 -11.80 -8.65
C LEU A 44 -1.30 -12.44 -7.72
N LYS A 45 -1.03 -11.78 -6.60
CA LYS A 45 -0.16 -12.30 -5.54
C LYS A 45 -0.91 -13.32 -4.69
N THR A 46 -0.16 -14.15 -3.98
CA THR A 46 -0.70 -15.17 -3.06
C THR A 46 -1.55 -14.58 -1.93
N ASP A 47 -1.32 -13.32 -1.55
CA ASP A 47 -2.09 -12.59 -0.55
C ASP A 47 -3.38 -11.96 -1.10
N GLY A 48 -3.70 -12.20 -2.38
CA GLY A 48 -4.86 -11.65 -3.07
C GLY A 48 -4.70 -10.21 -3.57
N CYS A 49 -3.55 -9.57 -3.32
CA CYS A 49 -3.26 -8.26 -3.91
C CYS A 49 -2.97 -8.41 -5.41
N ILE A 50 -3.31 -7.38 -6.19
CA ILE A 50 -2.97 -7.35 -7.62
C ILE A 50 -1.85 -6.34 -7.82
N LEU A 51 -0.69 -6.81 -8.27
CA LEU A 51 0.43 -5.96 -8.66
C LEU A 51 0.12 -5.28 -10.00
N TYR A 52 0.23 -3.94 -10.04
CA TYR A 52 0.05 -3.14 -11.25
C TYR A 52 1.38 -2.66 -11.85
N LYS A 53 2.34 -2.33 -10.99
CA LYS A 53 3.64 -1.82 -11.41
C LYS A 53 4.73 -2.19 -10.42
N ILE A 54 5.90 -2.42 -10.99
CA ILE A 54 7.13 -2.59 -10.23
C ILE A 54 8.27 -2.02 -11.05
N SER A 55 9.06 -1.15 -10.42
CA SER A 55 10.19 -0.50 -11.08
C SER A 55 11.32 -0.29 -10.09
N PHE A 56 12.57 -0.36 -10.57
CA PHE A 56 13.75 -0.16 -9.74
C PHE A 56 14.89 0.45 -10.53
N ASP A 57 15.43 1.53 -10.00
CA ASP A 57 16.65 2.16 -10.44
C ASP A 57 17.72 2.10 -9.33
N LYS A 58 18.99 1.93 -9.72
CA LYS A 58 20.10 1.75 -8.77
C LYS A 58 20.54 3.03 -8.07
N GLU A 59 20.17 4.19 -8.59
CA GLU A 59 20.53 5.51 -8.04
C GLU A 59 19.33 6.15 -7.33
N GLU A 60 18.11 5.98 -7.86
CA GLU A 60 16.89 6.58 -7.33
C GLU A 60 16.12 5.66 -6.36
N GLY A 61 16.30 4.33 -6.50
CA GLY A 61 15.53 3.31 -5.81
C GLY A 61 14.34 2.84 -6.64
N GLY A 62 13.34 2.27 -5.99
CA GLY A 62 12.23 1.63 -6.69
C GLY A 62 10.89 1.79 -6.02
N TYR A 63 9.86 1.28 -6.66
CA TYR A 63 8.52 1.21 -6.10
C TYR A 63 7.76 -0.02 -6.56
N ILE A 64 6.77 -0.39 -5.76
CA ILE A 64 5.75 -1.40 -6.05
C ILE A 64 4.38 -0.75 -5.83
N GLU A 65 3.50 -0.86 -6.83
CA GLU A 65 2.09 -0.43 -6.73
C GLU A 65 1.19 -1.65 -6.89
N GLU A 66 0.30 -1.86 -5.92
CA GLU A 66 -0.62 -3.00 -5.87
C GLU A 66 -2.00 -2.59 -5.37
N SER A 67 -3.09 -3.16 -5.88
CA SER A 67 -4.39 -3.05 -5.21
C SER A 67 -4.48 -4.05 -4.08
N LEU A 68 -5.16 -3.63 -3.02
CA LEU A 68 -5.55 -4.56 -1.95
C LEU A 68 -6.58 -5.58 -2.46
N PRO A 69 -6.72 -6.73 -1.78
CA PRO A 69 -7.65 -7.77 -2.19
C PRO A 69 -9.07 -7.25 -2.35
N SER A 70 -9.76 -7.75 -3.37
CA SER A 70 -11.16 -7.42 -3.64
C SER A 70 -12.07 -7.80 -2.45
N PRO A 71 -13.12 -7.02 -2.13
CA PRO A 71 -13.52 -5.76 -2.78
C PRO A 71 -12.79 -4.56 -2.16
N SER A 72 -11.85 -3.97 -2.89
CA SER A 72 -11.12 -2.78 -2.45
C SER A 72 -10.74 -1.91 -3.66
N PHE A 73 -10.92 -0.60 -3.53
CA PHE A 73 -10.39 0.38 -4.49
C PHE A 73 -9.13 1.07 -3.95
N ILE A 74 -8.49 0.46 -2.95
CA ILE A 74 -7.30 1.01 -2.33
C ILE A 74 -6.08 0.49 -3.08
N THR A 75 -5.24 1.42 -3.54
CA THR A 75 -3.90 1.12 -4.03
C THR A 75 -2.90 1.32 -2.91
N ARG A 76 -2.05 0.32 -2.68
CA ARG A 76 -0.89 0.41 -1.81
C ARG A 76 0.34 0.68 -2.67
N ARG A 77 1.08 1.72 -2.33
CA ARG A 77 2.40 2.00 -2.90
C ARG A 77 3.47 1.79 -1.84
N LYS A 78 4.47 1.00 -2.19
CA LYS A 78 5.69 0.81 -1.41
C LYS A 78 6.84 1.43 -2.17
N ASP A 79 7.49 2.43 -1.59
CA ASP A 79 8.69 3.05 -2.13
C ASP A 79 9.91 2.45 -1.45
N TYR A 80 11.02 2.30 -2.16
CA TYR A 80 12.27 1.69 -1.69
C TYR A 80 13.46 2.61 -2.00
N TYR A 81 14.47 2.57 -1.14
CA TYR A 81 15.74 3.23 -1.37
C TYR A 81 16.59 2.48 -2.42
N PRO A 82 17.65 3.11 -2.97
CA PRO A 82 18.59 2.48 -3.90
C PRO A 82 19.23 1.16 -3.42
N ASN A 83 19.32 0.98 -2.09
CA ASN A 83 19.80 -0.26 -1.48
C ASN A 83 18.71 -1.32 -1.30
N GLY A 84 17.53 -1.13 -1.89
CA GLY A 84 16.39 -2.03 -1.80
C GLY A 84 15.63 -1.99 -0.48
N LYS A 85 16.05 -1.20 0.53
CA LYS A 85 15.32 -1.12 1.81
C LYS A 85 14.05 -0.29 1.67
N ILE A 86 12.98 -0.69 2.35
CA ILE A 86 11.72 0.07 2.38
C ILE A 86 11.96 1.53 2.80
N LYS A 87 11.35 2.46 2.05
CA LYS A 87 11.40 3.91 2.25
C LYS A 87 10.06 4.43 2.74
N SER A 88 8.95 3.98 2.15
CA SER A 88 7.62 4.29 2.65
C SER A 88 6.56 3.30 2.20
N ILE A 89 5.48 3.22 2.97
CA ILE A 89 4.26 2.51 2.61
C ILE A 89 3.10 3.50 2.74
N LYS A 90 2.34 3.63 1.65
CA LYS A 90 1.26 4.60 1.50
C LYS A 90 0.04 3.93 0.86
N HIS A 91 -1.15 4.44 1.18
CA HIS A 91 -2.41 3.96 0.62
C HIS A 91 -3.15 5.09 -0.07
N PHE A 92 -3.72 4.80 -1.22
CA PHE A 92 -4.38 5.76 -2.09
C PHE A 92 -5.78 5.27 -2.47
N ILE A 93 -6.69 6.22 -2.67
CA ILE A 93 -7.89 6.04 -3.47
C ILE A 93 -7.68 6.80 -4.78
N GLY A 94 -7.92 6.13 -5.90
CA GLY A 94 -7.52 6.67 -7.20
C GLY A 94 -6.02 6.98 -7.24
N GLU A 95 -5.62 7.98 -8.01
CA GLU A 95 -4.19 8.25 -8.26
C GLU A 95 -3.50 9.00 -7.13
N ASN A 96 -4.19 9.93 -6.44
CA ASN A 96 -3.52 10.96 -5.64
C ASN A 96 -4.06 11.12 -4.21
N VAL A 97 -5.16 10.48 -3.84
CA VAL A 97 -5.80 10.70 -2.54
C VAL A 97 -5.23 9.75 -1.50
N LEU A 98 -4.23 10.22 -0.76
CA LEU A 98 -3.67 9.50 0.39
C LEU A 98 -4.72 9.28 1.48
N ILE A 99 -4.78 8.07 2.03
CA ILE A 99 -5.69 7.68 3.12
C ILE A 99 -4.98 6.83 4.18
N GLY A 100 -5.61 6.72 5.35
CA GLY A 100 -5.13 5.92 6.46
C GLY A 100 -3.79 6.43 7.00
N LYS A 101 -2.87 5.52 7.30
CA LYS A 101 -1.53 5.87 7.79
C LYS A 101 -0.48 5.70 6.69
N SER A 102 0.26 6.77 6.41
CA SER A 102 1.51 6.73 5.64
C SER A 102 2.67 6.47 6.60
N VAL A 103 3.45 5.42 6.35
CA VAL A 103 4.63 5.07 7.17
C VAL A 103 5.90 5.35 6.38
N TYR A 104 6.84 6.05 6.99
CA TYR A 104 8.13 6.40 6.40
C TYR A 104 9.26 5.81 7.22
N TYR A 105 10.28 5.28 6.54
CA TYR A 105 11.38 4.54 7.15
C TYR A 105 12.72 5.24 6.93
N ASN A 106 13.63 5.05 7.88
CA ASN A 106 15.05 5.40 7.78
C ASN A 106 15.91 4.17 8.07
N LYS A 107 17.24 4.34 8.14
CA LYS A 107 18.19 3.26 8.42
C LYS A 107 17.96 2.53 9.76
N LYS A 108 17.31 3.16 10.74
CA LYS A 108 17.04 2.62 12.09
C LYS A 108 15.62 2.02 12.24
N GLY A 109 14.75 2.15 11.23
CA GLY A 109 13.37 1.68 11.26
C GLY A 109 12.36 2.80 10.95
N VAL A 110 11.19 2.77 11.59
CA VAL A 110 10.15 3.77 11.36
C VAL A 110 10.65 5.16 11.76
N LYS A 111 10.67 6.08 10.79
CA LYS A 111 11.04 7.49 10.97
C LYS A 111 9.84 8.34 11.35
N ARG A 112 8.71 8.14 10.66
CA ARG A 112 7.51 8.97 10.79
C ARG A 112 6.27 8.19 10.39
N ILE A 113 5.17 8.42 11.10
CA ILE A 113 3.83 7.98 10.71
C ILE A 113 2.97 9.23 10.54
N VAL A 114 2.28 9.35 9.40
CA VAL A 114 1.35 10.44 9.11
C VAL A 114 -0.06 9.87 9.05
N ASP A 115 -0.97 10.47 9.81
CA ASP A 115 -2.41 10.18 9.73
C ASP A 115 -3.03 11.04 8.63
N GLU A 116 -3.14 10.46 7.43
CA GLU A 116 -3.64 11.12 6.23
C GLU A 116 -5.14 11.42 6.34
N ASP A 117 -5.86 10.68 7.18
CA ASP A 117 -7.31 10.81 7.31
C ASP A 117 -7.74 12.04 8.09
N LYS A 118 -6.81 12.73 8.77
CA LYS A 118 -7.09 13.98 9.49
C LYS A 118 -7.66 15.06 8.58
N LYS A 119 -7.25 15.09 7.30
CA LYS A 119 -7.74 16.09 6.33
C LYS A 119 -9.23 15.97 6.01
N PHE A 120 -9.82 14.78 6.21
CA PHE A 120 -11.22 14.53 5.89
C PHE A 120 -12.19 14.77 7.07
N LYS A 121 -11.68 15.15 8.25
CA LYS A 121 -12.48 15.39 9.46
C LYS A 121 -13.40 14.20 9.76
N LYS A 122 -14.73 14.38 9.61
CA LYS A 122 -15.77 13.37 9.88
C LYS A 122 -16.06 12.47 8.68
N ILE A 123 -15.67 12.87 7.46
CA ILE A 123 -15.91 12.09 6.25
C ILE A 123 -14.82 11.02 6.19
N LYS A 124 -15.20 9.75 6.13
CA LYS A 124 -14.26 8.64 5.93
C LYS A 124 -14.64 7.87 4.69
N TYR A 125 -13.65 7.36 3.99
CA TYR A 125 -13.85 6.62 2.75
C TYR A 125 -14.87 5.46 2.86
N PRO A 126 -14.88 4.63 3.92
CA PRO A 126 -15.89 3.58 4.06
C PRO A 126 -17.33 4.11 4.09
N TYR A 127 -17.57 5.31 4.63
CA TYR A 127 -18.92 5.90 4.62
C TYR A 127 -19.37 6.29 3.21
N ILE A 128 -18.44 6.73 2.36
CA ILE A 128 -18.74 7.06 0.96
C ILE A 128 -19.12 5.79 0.20
N LEU A 129 -18.36 4.70 0.38
CA LEU A 129 -18.68 3.41 -0.25
C LEU A 129 -20.05 2.88 0.17
N GLN A 130 -20.36 2.90 1.47
CA GLN A 130 -21.68 2.46 1.96
C GLN A 130 -22.83 3.31 1.41
N PHE A 131 -22.60 4.60 1.17
CA PHE A 131 -23.60 5.46 0.54
C PHE A 131 -23.80 5.10 -0.94
N LEU A 132 -22.72 4.79 -1.67
CA LEU A 132 -22.78 4.40 -3.07
C LEU A 132 -23.41 3.01 -3.26
N GLU A 133 -23.20 2.08 -2.34
CA GLU A 133 -23.76 0.72 -2.37
C GLU A 133 -25.28 0.70 -2.14
N LYS A 134 -25.84 1.71 -1.47
CA LYS A 134 -27.27 1.81 -1.17
C LYS A 134 -28.14 2.34 -2.32
N LYS A 135 -27.60 2.43 -3.54
CA LYS A 135 -28.32 2.79 -4.76
C LYS A 135 -28.42 1.58 -5.69
#